data_AF-A0A5J4U4X7-F1
#
_entry.id   AF-A0A5J4U4X7-F1
#
_cell.length_a   1.000
_cell.length_b   1.000
_cell.length_c   1.000
_cell.angle_alpha   90.00
_cell.angle_beta   90.00
_cell.angle_gamma   90.00
#
_symmetry.space_group_name_H-M   'P 1'
#
loop_
_entity.id
_entity.type
_entity.pdbx_description
1 polymer ?
#
loop_
_entity_poly.entity_id
_entity_poly.type
_entity_poly.pdbx_seq_one_letter_code
_entity_poly.pdbx_strand_id
1 'polypeptide(L)'
;MPIIGLGLEIKRIIDGDPYVSLRRIGYLLGHDKLTIKNAISRETQFHKVHTKWIPHQLDDQLRYKRVHGAKIMLATLKKQKQNDYRYLWTGDESYVFYCYAHNSQWVEGKQEPKQKPRRREHDPKVMLT
;
A
#
# COMPACT_ATOMS: atom_id res chain seq x y z
N MET A 1 -8.66 28.91 13.50
CA MET A 1 -9.55 28.93 12.32
C MET A 1 -8.99 27.97 11.28
N PRO A 2 -9.80 27.27 10.49
CA PRO A 2 -9.28 26.49 9.38
C PRO A 2 -8.71 27.41 8.31
N ILE A 3 -7.54 27.06 7.76
CA ILE A 3 -6.98 27.70 6.57
C ILE A 3 -7.85 27.26 5.38
N ILE A 4 -8.31 28.20 4.56
CA ILE A 4 -9.22 27.99 3.43
C ILE A 4 -8.56 28.49 2.15
N GLY A 5 -8.84 27.85 1.02
CA GLY A 5 -8.44 28.33 -0.32
C GLY A 5 -7.23 27.61 -0.91
N LEU A 6 -6.80 26.51 -0.29
CA LEU A 6 -5.68 25.70 -0.78
C LEU A 6 -6.09 24.74 -1.90
N GLY A 7 -7.40 24.51 -2.12
CA GLY A 7 -7.91 23.51 -3.04
C GLY A 7 -7.38 23.63 -4.47
N LEU A 8 -7.25 24.84 -5.02
CA LEU A 8 -6.76 25.06 -6.38
C LEU A 8 -5.27 24.69 -6.53
N GLU A 9 -4.45 25.08 -5.55
CA GLU A 9 -3.01 24.77 -5.55
C GLU A 9 -2.77 23.27 -5.32
N ILE A 10 -3.51 22.68 -4.39
CA ILE A 10 -3.46 21.24 -4.14
C ILE A 10 -3.86 20.46 -5.39
N LYS A 11 -4.92 20.90 -6.10
CA LYS A 11 -5.33 20.30 -7.37
C LYS A 11 -4.21 20.36 -8.41
N ARG A 12 -3.58 21.52 -8.61
CA ARG A 12 -2.43 21.66 -9.52
C ARG A 12 -1.28 20.72 -9.18
N ILE A 13 -0.96 20.56 -7.90
CA ILE A 13 0.10 19.65 -7.45
C ILE A 13 -0.28 18.19 -7.72
N ILE A 14 -1.51 17.78 -7.39
CA ILE A 14 -1.98 16.40 -7.59
C ILE A 14 -2.12 16.08 -9.08
N ASP A 15 -2.60 17.00 -9.90
CA ASP A 15 -2.71 16.79 -11.35
C ASP A 15 -1.33 16.63 -12.01
N GLY A 16 -0.31 17.34 -11.49
CA GLY A 16 1.08 17.21 -11.93
C GLY A 16 1.77 15.92 -11.46
N ASP A 17 1.54 15.50 -10.21
CA ASP A 17 2.01 14.23 -9.65
C ASP A 17 0.89 13.55 -8.83
N PRO A 18 0.13 12.62 -9.44
CA PRO A 18 -0.94 11.90 -8.75
C PRO A 18 -0.45 11.02 -7.60
N TYR A 19 0.85 10.75 -7.49
CA TYR A 19 1.42 9.88 -6.46
C TYR A 19 1.94 10.66 -5.24
N VAL A 20 1.88 11.98 -5.28
CA VAL A 20 2.40 12.88 -4.26
C VAL A 20 1.90 12.53 -2.85
N SER A 21 2.81 12.60 -1.88
CA SER A 21 2.46 12.38 -0.48
C SER A 21 1.92 13.66 0.17
N LEU A 22 1.03 13.52 1.17
CA LEU A 22 0.54 14.66 1.95
C LEU A 22 1.68 15.49 2.56
N ARG A 23 2.76 14.83 3.00
CA ARG A 23 3.95 15.51 3.54
C ARG A 23 4.64 16.36 2.47
N ARG A 24 4.73 15.87 1.23
CA ARG A 24 5.34 16.61 0.13
C ARG A 24 4.48 17.81 -0.26
N ILE A 25 3.16 17.67 -0.33
CA ILE A 25 2.25 18.81 -0.56
C ILE A 25 2.42 19.84 0.57
N GLY A 26 2.45 19.39 1.83
CA GLY A 26 2.65 20.29 2.98
C GLY A 26 3.97 21.05 2.92
N TYR A 27 5.05 20.36 2.54
CA TYR A 27 6.34 21.01 2.31
C TYR A 27 6.30 22.06 1.19
N LEU A 28 5.63 21.76 0.07
CA LEU A 28 5.52 22.68 -1.07
C LEU A 28 4.68 23.92 -0.75
N LEU A 29 3.65 23.77 0.08
CA LEU A 29 2.72 24.85 0.44
C LEU A 29 3.04 25.51 1.79
N GLY A 30 4.09 25.07 2.50
CA GLY A 30 4.44 25.61 3.82
C GLY A 30 3.42 25.29 4.93
N HIS A 31 2.67 24.20 4.80
CA HIS A 31 1.63 23.80 5.75
C HIS A 31 1.87 22.41 6.33
N ASP A 32 1.34 22.16 7.52
CA ASP A 32 1.42 20.85 8.14
C ASP A 32 0.56 19.82 7.39
N LYS A 33 0.90 18.54 7.56
CA LYS A 33 0.23 17.42 6.91
C LYS A 33 -1.28 17.36 7.20
N LEU A 34 -1.70 17.70 8.42
CA LEU A 34 -3.10 17.63 8.83
C LEU A 34 -3.91 18.75 8.18
N THR A 35 -3.35 19.96 8.09
CA THR A 35 -3.95 21.07 7.33
C THR A 35 -4.19 20.69 5.88
N ILE A 36 -3.17 20.13 5.19
CA ILE A 36 -3.33 19.64 3.81
C ILE A 36 -4.40 18.56 3.70
N LYS A 37 -4.41 17.58 4.61
CA LYS A 37 -5.43 16.53 4.64
C LYS A 37 -6.83 17.12 4.76
N ASN A 38 -7.02 18.07 5.66
CA ASN A 38 -8.32 18.71 5.90
C ASN A 38 -8.75 19.55 4.69
N ALA A 39 -7.82 20.29 4.07
CA ALA A 39 -8.09 21.07 2.87
C ALA A 39 -8.51 20.17 1.70
N ILE A 40 -7.80 19.06 1.44
CA ILE A 40 -8.19 18.06 0.43
C ILE A 40 -9.62 17.58 0.65
N SER A 41 -9.95 17.17 1.87
CA SER A 41 -11.27 16.62 2.18
C SER A 41 -12.41 17.63 2.10
N ARG A 42 -12.13 18.94 2.26
CA ARG A 42 -13.15 19.99 2.27
C ARG A 42 -13.30 20.72 0.94
N GLU A 43 -12.21 20.90 0.23
CA GLU A 43 -12.13 21.82 -0.91
C GLU A 43 -11.91 21.10 -2.25
N THR A 44 -11.71 19.78 -2.23
CA THR A 44 -11.46 19.00 -3.45
C THR A 44 -12.31 17.72 -3.48
N GLN A 45 -12.38 17.10 -4.65
CA GLN A 45 -13.00 15.78 -4.81
C GLN A 45 -11.95 14.64 -4.83
N PHE A 46 -10.72 14.94 -4.42
CA PHE A 46 -9.66 13.94 -4.41
C PHE A 46 -9.80 12.97 -3.25
N HIS A 47 -9.64 11.69 -3.56
CA HIS A 47 -9.48 10.63 -2.57
C HIS A 47 -8.31 9.74 -2.99
N LYS A 48 -7.64 9.15 -2.00
CA LYS A 48 -6.45 8.34 -2.24
C LYS A 48 -6.84 6.88 -2.31
N VAL A 49 -6.55 6.24 -3.43
CA VAL A 49 -6.84 4.82 -3.65
C VAL A 49 -5.55 4.00 -3.65
N HIS A 50 -5.61 2.83 -3.03
CA HIS A 50 -4.56 1.83 -3.10
C HIS A 50 -4.88 0.85 -4.21
N THR A 51 -3.89 0.52 -5.04
CA THR A 51 -4.06 -0.61 -5.97
C THR A 51 -3.91 -1.90 -5.17
N LYS A 52 -5.03 -2.55 -4.85
CA LYS A 52 -5.01 -3.80 -4.10
C LYS A 52 -4.53 -4.94 -5.01
N TRP A 53 -3.33 -5.43 -4.77
CA TRP A 53 -2.85 -6.67 -5.37
C TRP A 53 -3.30 -7.85 -4.49
N ILE A 54 -3.91 -8.84 -5.11
CA ILE A 54 -4.24 -10.12 -4.46
C ILE A 54 -3.36 -11.19 -5.14
N PRO A 55 -2.63 -12.04 -4.39
CA PRO A 55 -1.64 -12.95 -4.98
C PRO A 55 -2.17 -13.89 -6.06
N HIS A 56 -3.37 -14.41 -5.87
CA HIS A 56 -4.14 -15.19 -6.82
C HIS A 56 -5.58 -15.27 -6.31
N GLN A 57 -6.53 -15.49 -7.21
CA GLN A 57 -7.90 -15.83 -6.80
C GLN A 57 -7.89 -17.24 -6.20
N LEU A 58 -8.47 -17.38 -5.00
CA LEU A 58 -8.57 -18.67 -4.33
C LEU A 58 -9.87 -19.36 -4.74
N ASP A 59 -9.77 -20.55 -5.32
CA ASP A 59 -10.91 -21.46 -5.45
C ASP A 59 -11.30 -22.08 -4.09
N ASP A 60 -12.43 -22.79 -4.06
CA ASP A 60 -12.92 -23.44 -2.84
C ASP A 60 -11.95 -24.51 -2.31
N GLN A 61 -11.21 -25.20 -3.19
CA GLN A 61 -10.27 -26.24 -2.80
C GLN A 61 -9.03 -25.66 -2.12
N LEU A 62 -8.45 -24.59 -2.67
CA LEU A 62 -7.35 -23.84 -2.07
C LEU A 62 -7.77 -23.23 -0.73
N ARG A 63 -9.00 -22.71 -0.63
CA ARG A 63 -9.55 -22.22 0.65
C ARG A 63 -9.62 -23.33 1.68
N TYR A 64 -10.17 -24.50 1.32
CA TYR A 64 -10.21 -25.66 2.20
C TYR A 64 -8.82 -26.10 2.65
N LYS A 65 -7.88 -26.29 1.71
CA LYS A 65 -6.50 -26.72 2.00
C LYS A 65 -5.80 -25.76 2.96
N ARG A 66 -5.95 -24.44 2.76
CA ARG A 66 -5.36 -23.43 3.65
C ARG A 66 -5.93 -23.51 5.07
N VAL A 67 -7.26 -23.60 5.21
CA VAL A 67 -7.91 -23.71 6.52
C VAL A 67 -7.52 -25.00 7.22
N HIS A 68 -7.51 -26.11 6.49
CA HIS A 68 -7.13 -27.42 7.03
C HIS A 68 -5.68 -27.43 7.50
N GLY A 69 -4.74 -26.96 6.67
CA GLY A 69 -3.33 -26.84 7.04
C GLY A 69 -3.12 -25.94 8.27
N ALA A 70 -3.83 -24.81 8.35
CA ALA A 70 -3.78 -23.95 9.53
C ALA A 70 -4.27 -24.65 10.81
N LYS A 71 -5.34 -25.45 10.73
CA LYS A 71 -5.83 -26.25 11.87
C LYS A 71 -4.80 -27.27 12.35
N ILE A 72 -4.09 -27.92 11.44
CA ILE A 72 -3.01 -28.85 11.77
C ILE A 72 -1.87 -28.11 12.49
N MET A 73 -1.41 -26.98 11.91
CA MET A 73 -0.29 -26.20 12.47
C MET A 73 -0.62 -25.59 13.84
N LEU A 74 -1.89 -25.29 14.12
CA LEU A 74 -2.33 -24.66 15.35
C LEU A 74 -1.91 -25.44 16.61
N ALA A 75 -1.96 -26.77 16.57
CA ALA A 75 -1.55 -27.60 17.70
C ALA A 75 -0.05 -27.43 18.02
N THR A 76 0.79 -27.47 16.98
CA THR A 76 2.24 -27.25 17.10
C THR A 76 2.54 -25.85 17.63
N LEU A 77 1.88 -24.82 17.09
CA LEU A 77 2.09 -23.43 17.53
C LEU A 77 1.67 -23.23 19.00
N LYS A 78 0.55 -23.82 19.43
CA LYS A 78 0.13 -23.77 20.85
C LYS A 78 1.16 -24.39 21.78
N LYS A 79 1.80 -25.49 21.37
CA LYS A 79 2.88 -26.12 22.14
C LYS A 79 4.15 -25.24 22.17
N GLN A 80 4.54 -24.68 21.03
CA GLN A 80 5.72 -23.81 20.93
C GLN A 80 5.58 -22.49 21.68
N LYS A 81 4.35 -22.06 21.99
CA LYS A 81 4.09 -20.89 22.86
C LYS A 81 4.79 -20.99 24.22
N GLN A 82 4.97 -22.19 24.76
CA GLN A 82 5.67 -22.39 26.05
C GLN A 82 7.15 -21.96 26.01
N ASN A 83 7.75 -21.97 24.82
CA ASN A 83 9.14 -21.56 24.59
C ASN A 83 9.23 -20.21 23.87
N ASP A 84 8.16 -19.40 23.92
CA ASP A 84 8.04 -18.13 23.19
C ASP A 84 8.39 -18.25 21.69
N TYR A 85 8.11 -19.41 21.08
CA TYR A 85 8.43 -19.72 19.68
C TYR A 85 9.93 -19.63 19.33
N ARG A 86 10.84 -19.62 20.32
CA ARG A 86 12.29 -19.39 20.14
C ARG A 86 12.97 -20.34 19.14
N TYR A 87 12.41 -21.53 18.96
CA TYR A 87 12.98 -22.57 18.09
C TYR A 87 12.26 -22.70 16.74
N LEU A 88 11.34 -21.78 16.44
CA LEU A 88 10.68 -21.71 15.14
C LEU A 88 11.49 -20.82 14.21
N TRP A 89 12.23 -21.44 13.30
CA TRP A 89 12.98 -20.75 12.25
C TRP A 89 12.21 -20.84 10.94
N THR A 90 12.17 -19.72 10.22
CA THR A 90 11.62 -19.66 8.87
C THR A 90 12.60 -18.92 7.99
N GLY A 91 12.70 -19.33 6.74
CA GLY A 91 13.37 -18.62 5.68
C GLY A 91 12.43 -18.57 4.48
N ASP A 92 12.58 -17.55 3.66
CA ASP A 92 11.92 -17.46 2.37
C ASP A 92 12.83 -16.66 1.44
N GLU A 93 12.79 -16.97 0.16
CA GLU A 93 13.57 -16.25 -0.84
C GLU A 93 12.73 -15.11 -1.39
N SER A 94 13.34 -13.94 -1.59
CA SER A 94 12.60 -12.78 -2.08
C SER A 94 13.40 -11.97 -3.08
N TYR A 95 12.75 -11.62 -4.19
CA TYR A 95 13.28 -10.65 -5.14
C TYR A 95 13.05 -9.22 -4.63
N VAL A 96 14.15 -8.51 -4.38
CA VAL A 96 14.15 -7.07 -4.10
C VAL A 96 14.50 -6.32 -5.37
N PHE A 97 13.57 -5.48 -5.82
CA PHE A 97 13.73 -4.70 -7.04
C PHE A 97 14.44 -3.38 -6.73
N TYR A 98 15.21 -2.84 -7.67
CA TYR A 98 15.89 -1.55 -7.45
C TYR A 98 14.93 -0.36 -7.45
N CYS A 99 13.78 -0.48 -8.13
CA CYS A 99 12.76 0.55 -8.16
C CYS A 99 11.37 -0.02 -7.89
N TYR A 100 10.60 0.71 -7.09
CA TYR A 100 9.22 0.37 -6.76
C TYR A 100 8.30 1.47 -7.30
N ALA A 101 7.33 1.10 -8.12
CA ALA A 101 6.25 2.00 -8.48
C ALA A 101 5.43 2.36 -7.22
N HIS A 102 4.87 3.57 -7.19
CA HIS A 102 4.02 4.02 -6.09
C HIS A 102 2.80 3.11 -5.93
N ASN A 103 2.42 2.76 -4.70
CA ASN A 103 1.33 1.81 -4.40
C ASN A 103 -0.07 2.45 -4.28
N SER A 104 -0.13 3.77 -4.35
CA SER A 104 -1.36 4.55 -4.19
C SER A 104 -1.30 5.81 -5.02
N GLN A 105 -2.44 6.29 -5.50
CA GLN A 105 -2.55 7.55 -6.22
C GLN A 105 -3.78 8.31 -5.75
N TRP A 106 -3.76 9.63 -5.92
CA TRP A 106 -4.94 10.48 -5.79
C TRP A 106 -5.78 10.38 -7.05
N VAL A 107 -7.09 10.30 -6.86
CA VAL A 107 -8.07 10.20 -7.94
C VAL A 107 -9.19 11.18 -7.65
N GLU A 108 -9.64 11.89 -8.69
CA GLU A 108 -10.70 12.88 -8.57
C GLU A 108 -12.08 12.22 -8.77
N GLY A 109 -13.00 12.45 -7.83
CA GLY A 109 -14.39 12.03 -7.96
C GLY A 109 -14.56 10.52 -8.06
N LYS A 110 -15.09 10.04 -9.20
CA LYS A 110 -15.35 8.61 -9.48
C LYS A 110 -14.44 8.04 -10.58
N GLN A 111 -13.33 8.70 -10.88
CA GLN A 111 -12.41 8.18 -11.89
C GLN A 111 -11.79 6.86 -11.42
N GLU A 112 -11.40 6.01 -12.36
CA GLU A 112 -10.65 4.79 -12.07
C GLU A 112 -9.16 5.14 -11.88
N PRO A 113 -8.45 4.51 -10.93
CA PRO A 113 -7.01 4.69 -10.79
C PRO A 113 -6.28 4.32 -12.08
N LYS A 114 -5.26 5.13 -12.45
CA LYS A 114 -4.35 4.78 -13.55
C LYS A 114 -3.76 3.39 -13.31
N GLN A 115 -3.75 2.57 -14.36
CA GLN A 115 -3.18 1.23 -14.33
C GLN A 115 -1.66 1.30 -14.16
N LYS A 116 -1.10 0.28 -13.50
CA LYS A 116 0.34 0.18 -13.27
C LYS A 116 0.94 -0.87 -14.18
N PRO A 117 2.12 -0.62 -14.78
CA PRO A 117 2.83 -1.66 -15.49
C PRO A 117 3.17 -2.78 -14.50
N ARG A 118 2.88 -4.02 -14.90
CA ARG A 118 3.33 -5.21 -14.16
C ARG A 118 4.85 -5.27 -14.22
N ARG A 119 5.49 -5.61 -13.10
CA ARG A 119 6.92 -5.90 -13.06
C ARG A 119 7.26 -7.04 -14.01
N ARG A 120 8.35 -6.89 -14.76
CA ARG A 120 8.84 -7.88 -15.71
C ARG A 120 9.96 -8.72 -15.10
N GLU A 121 10.20 -9.87 -15.70
CA GLU A 121 11.25 -10.77 -15.25
C GLU A 121 12.64 -10.14 -15.37
N HIS A 122 12.84 -9.27 -16.36
CA HIS A 122 14.12 -8.60 -16.62
C HIS A 122 14.32 -7.28 -15.87
N ASP A 123 13.35 -6.85 -15.04
CA ASP A 123 13.53 -5.65 -14.23
C ASP A 123 14.69 -5.85 -13.24
N PRO A 124 15.60 -4.86 -13.06
CA PRO A 124 16.73 -4.97 -12.15
C PRO A 124 16.29 -5.33 -10.72
N LYS A 125 16.79 -6.47 -10.25
CA LYS A 125 16.43 -7.05 -8.96
C LYS A 125 17.54 -7.94 -8.44
N VAL A 126 17.58 -8.12 -7.13
CA VAL A 126 18.48 -9.04 -6.43
C VAL A 126 17.64 -10.05 -5.66
N MET A 127 18.13 -11.29 -5.58
CA MET A 127 17.56 -12.31 -4.71
C MET A 127 18.16 -12.16 -3.32
N LEU A 128 17.32 -12.11 -2.31
CA LEU A 128 17.70 -12.26 -0.91
C LEU A 128 17.30 -13.66 -0.43
N THR A 129 18.20 -14.28 0.32
CA THR A 129 18.08 -15.62 0.92
C THR A 129 18.28 -15.53 2.42
#